data_AF-A0A521UK39-F1
#
_entry.id   AF-A0A521UK39-F1
#
_cell.length_a   1.000
_cell.length_b   1.000
_cell.length_c   1.000
_cell.angle_alpha   90.00
_cell.angle_beta   90.00
_cell.angle_gamma   90.00
#
_symmetry.space_group_name_H-M   'P 1'
#
loop_
_entity.id
_entity.type
_entity.pdbx_description
1 polymer ?
#
loop_
_entity_poly.entity_id
_entity_poly.type
_entity_poly.pdbx_seq_one_letter_code
_entity_poly.pdbx_strand_id
1 'polypeptide(L)' 'MATQEAEEKKPAGTQAGKRYKCAKCASEVLVTKPGQGALKCCGEVMAQK' A
#
# COMPACT_ATOMS: atom_id res chain seq x y z
N MET A 1 28.51 -11.14 12.11
CA MET A 1 27.36 -11.59 11.31
C MET A 1 26.38 -10.42 11.30
N ALA A 2 26.45 -9.54 10.29
CA ALA A 2 25.65 -9.62 9.06
C ALA A 2 24.15 -9.61 9.46
N THR A 3 23.39 -8.53 9.32
CA THR A 3 23.34 -7.53 8.25
C THR A 3 22.43 -6.36 8.67
N GLN A 4 22.85 -5.15 8.32
CA GLN A 4 22.07 -4.11 7.62
C GLN A 4 20.87 -3.52 8.38
N GLU A 5 20.98 -2.30 8.91
CA GLU A 5 20.95 -1.02 8.17
C GLU A 5 19.53 -0.65 7.70
N ALA A 6 19.06 0.50 8.20
CA ALA A 6 18.12 1.42 7.57
C ALA A 6 16.84 0.81 6.94
N GLU A 7 15.73 0.88 7.68
CA GLU A 7 14.60 1.73 7.26
C GLU A 7 13.59 1.80 8.42
N GLU A 8 13.70 2.87 9.19
CA GLU A 8 12.60 3.47 9.94
C GLU A 8 11.57 4.03 8.95
N LYS A 9 11.13 3.24 7.97
CA LYS A 9 10.03 3.58 7.08
C LYS A 9 8.80 2.93 7.64
N LYS A 10 8.27 3.57 8.68
CA LYS A 10 6.93 3.36 9.23
C LYS A 10 5.98 3.07 8.08
N PRO A 11 5.58 1.81 7.85
CA PRO A 11 4.80 1.52 6.69
C PRO A 11 3.41 2.10 6.92
N ALA A 12 3.01 3.01 6.05
CA ALA A 12 1.61 3.30 5.82
C ALA A 12 0.99 2.02 5.25
N GLY A 13 0.72 1.07 6.14
CA GLY A 13 0.22 -0.26 5.81
C GLY A 13 -1.14 -0.16 5.15
N THR A 14 -1.39 -1.09 4.24
CA THR A 14 -2.70 -1.22 3.61
C THR A 14 -3.70 -1.77 4.63
N GLN A 15 -4.87 -1.15 4.71
CA GLN A 15 -5.92 -1.55 5.65
C GLN A 15 -6.86 -2.55 4.99
N ALA A 16 -6.97 -3.74 5.56
CA ALA A 16 -7.94 -4.73 5.12
C ALA A 16 -9.38 -4.27 5.41
N GLY A 17 -10.28 -4.65 4.53
CA GLY A 17 -11.67 -4.22 4.53
C GLY A 17 -11.90 -2.87 3.87
N LYS A 18 -10.84 -2.13 3.49
CA LYS A 18 -10.97 -0.85 2.80
C LYS A 18 -10.80 -0.97 1.29
N ARG A 19 -11.54 -0.13 0.56
CA ARG A 19 -11.47 -0.03 -0.90
C ARG A 19 -10.49 1.08 -1.26
N TYR A 20 -9.52 0.72 -2.07
CA TYR A 20 -8.56 1.63 -2.64
C TYR A 20 -8.99 1.93 -4.06
N LYS A 21 -9.02 3.21 -4.42
CA LYS A 21 -9.38 3.64 -5.77
C LYS A 21 -8.19 4.31 -6.43
N CYS A 22 -7.84 3.88 -7.63
CA CYS A 22 -6.86 4.57 -8.44
C CYS A 22 -7.53 5.72 -9.19
N ALA A 23 -6.96 6.92 -9.13
CA ALA A 23 -7.46 8.07 -9.88
C ALA A 23 -7.11 8.00 -11.39
N LYS A 24 -6.02 7.30 -11.76
CA LYS A 24 -5.57 7.17 -13.15
C LYS A 24 -6.39 6.18 -13.97
N CYS A 25 -6.56 4.97 -13.46
CA CYS A 25 -7.26 3.88 -14.18
C CYS A 25 -8.68 3.64 -13.69
N ALA A 26 -9.15 4.42 -12.71
CA ALA A 26 -10.45 4.23 -12.04
C ALA A 26 -10.65 2.86 -11.37
N SER A 27 -9.61 2.02 -11.30
CA SER A 27 -9.67 0.69 -10.69
C SER A 27 -9.93 0.76 -9.19
N GLU A 28 -10.82 -0.11 -8.72
CA GLU A 28 -11.21 -0.24 -7.32
C GLU A 28 -10.75 -1.60 -6.81
N VAL A 29 -9.89 -1.60 -5.79
CA VAL A 29 -9.39 -2.84 -5.17
C VAL A 29 -9.77 -2.88 -3.71
N LEU A 30 -10.37 -3.99 -3.29
CA LEU A 30 -10.67 -4.26 -1.89
C LEU A 30 -9.50 -5.02 -1.29
N VAL A 31 -8.90 -4.48 -0.23
CA VAL A 31 -7.85 -5.18 0.49
C VAL A 31 -8.48 -6.24 1.37
N THR A 32 -8.24 -7.52 1.08
CA THR A 32 -8.72 -8.64 1.90
C THR A 32 -7.72 -9.03 2.99
N LYS A 33 -6.44 -8.73 2.79
CA LYS A 33 -5.35 -8.99 3.74
C LYS A 33 -4.44 -7.76 3.81
N PRO A 34 -4.25 -7.16 4.99
CA PRO A 34 -3.43 -5.96 5.13
C PRO A 34 -1.95 -6.33 5.03
N GLY A 35 -1.15 -5.43 4.46
CA GLY A 35 0.28 -5.59 4.34
C GLY A 35 1.04 -4.39 4.88
N GLN A 36 2.29 -4.61 5.25
CA GLN A 36 3.24 -3.56 5.63
C GLN A 36 3.74 -2.76 4.40
N GLY A 37 3.16 -2.97 3.22
CA GLY A 37 3.46 -2.20 2.01
C GLY A 37 2.33 -1.25 1.65
N ALA A 38 2.67 -0.18 0.93
CA ALA A 38 1.70 0.69 0.30
C ALA A 38 1.23 0.07 -1.04
N LEU A 39 -0.08 0.11 -1.30
CA LEU A 39 -0.63 -0.29 -2.60
C LEU A 39 -0.20 0.70 -3.67
N LYS A 40 0.41 0.21 -4.76
CA LYS A 40 0.78 1.05 -5.91
C LYS A 40 0.03 0.60 -7.16
N CYS A 41 -0.60 1.53 -7.86
CA CYS A 41 -1.26 1.28 -9.14
C CYS A 41 -0.91 2.41 -10.11
N CYS A 42 -0.52 2.08 -11.34
CA CYS A 42 -0.07 3.04 -12.36
C CYS A 42 1.11 3.95 -11.93
N GLY A 43 1.98 3.45 -11.04
CA GLY A 43 3.16 4.16 -10.53
C GLY A 43 2.88 5.08 -9.33
N GLU A 44 1.62 5.20 -8.88
CA GLU A 44 1.24 6.03 -7.73
C GLU A 44 0.73 5.19 -6.56
N VAL A 45 0.91 5.70 -5.34
CA VAL A 45 0.37 5.08 -4.13
C VAL A 45 -1.15 5.28 -4.13
N MET A 46 -1.90 4.18 -4.05
CA MET A 46 -3.35 4.23 -3.98
C MET A 46 -3.80 4.78 -2.62
N ALA A 47 -4.70 5.75 -2.66
CA ALA A 47 -5.37 6.24 -1.46
C ALA A 47 -6.55 5.33 -1.10
N GLN A 48 -6.68 5.02 0.19
CA GLN A 48 -7.93 4.47 0.73
C GLN A 48 -9.02 5.53 0.54
N LYS A 49 -10.20 5.11 0.08
CA LYS A 49 -11.38 5.96 0.12
C LYS A 49 -12.13 5.75 1.43
#